data_AF-A0AAP5V2F8-F1
#
_entry.id   AF-A0AAP5V2F8-F1
#
_cell.length_a   1.000
_cell.length_b   1.000
_cell.length_c   1.000
_cell.angle_alpha   90.00
_cell.angle_beta   90.00
_cell.angle_gamma   90.00
#
_symmetry.space_group_name_H-M   'P 1'
#
loop_
_entity.id
_entity.type
_entity.pdbx_description
1 polymer ?
#
loop_
_entity_poly.entity_id
_entity_poly.type
_entity_poly.pdbx_seq_one_letter_code
_entity_poly.pdbx_strand_id
1 'polypeptide(L)'
;MADLLNGIDEVYFVQPMNATSTEGLFIAFQTEGSHTKEQDTKDESTKSGRIVGYGPKSESIELTYYAAVSDPGQTAIEDAYDNEETVQVWKVNLNKNKNDKHDSEYGHAIIENLEKSAPQDGFIEVSTTLPVLGKTRKGELDPLPQELIDEIRSSAGAKEFMQFGENAKKTTTP
;
A
#
# COMPACT_ATOMS: atom_id res chain seq x y z
N MET A 1 17.83 20.20 -2.32
CA MET A 1 18.17 19.15 -3.31
C MET A 1 16.95 18.25 -3.43
N ALA A 2 16.69 17.66 -4.59
CA ALA A 2 15.62 16.68 -4.72
C ALA A 2 16.22 15.32 -4.36
N ASP A 3 15.71 14.71 -3.29
CA ASP A 3 16.12 13.37 -2.87
C ASP A 3 15.29 12.32 -3.62
N LEU A 4 15.90 11.17 -3.90
CA LEU A 4 15.22 10.05 -4.56
C LEU A 4 14.24 9.40 -3.59
N LEU A 5 13.03 9.14 -4.06
CA LEU A 5 12.05 8.36 -3.33
C LEU A 5 12.29 6.86 -3.60
N ASN A 6 12.41 6.06 -2.55
CA ASN A 6 12.54 4.61 -2.70
C ASN A 6 11.18 3.94 -2.57
N GLY A 7 10.93 2.91 -3.39
CA GLY A 7 9.68 2.13 -3.32
C GLY A 7 9.46 1.45 -1.97
N ILE A 8 10.54 1.08 -1.26
CA ILE A 8 10.45 0.51 0.10
C ILE A 8 9.89 1.48 1.15
N ASP A 9 9.98 2.78 0.89
CA ASP A 9 9.45 3.78 1.81
C ASP A 9 7.97 4.10 1.51
N GLU A 10 7.40 3.57 0.43
CA GLU A 10 6.00 3.76 0.07
C GLU A 10 5.20 2.53 0.42
N VAL A 11 4.27 2.67 1.35
CA VAL A 11 3.49 1.57 1.90
C VAL A 11 2.00 1.84 1.81
N TYR A 12 1.22 0.77 1.71
CA TYR A 12 -0.22 0.84 1.64
C TYR A 12 -0.86 0.28 2.90
N PHE A 13 -1.88 0.99 3.39
CA PHE A 13 -2.73 0.60 4.49
C PHE A 13 -4.16 0.48 3.99
N VAL A 14 -4.92 -0.44 4.58
CA VAL A 14 -6.33 -0.69 4.25
C VAL A 14 -7.19 -0.71 5.50
N GLN A 15 -8.44 -0.35 5.34
CA GLN A 15 -9.43 -0.45 6.41
C GLN A 15 -10.81 -0.64 5.78
N PRO A 16 -11.65 -1.56 6.31
CA PRO A 16 -13.00 -1.69 5.83
C PRO A 16 -13.83 -0.47 6.27
N MET A 17 -14.79 -0.04 5.45
CA MET A 17 -15.53 1.21 5.69
C MET A 17 -16.42 1.17 6.95
N ASN A 18 -16.70 -0.03 7.46
CA ASN A 18 -17.43 -0.27 8.70
C ASN A 18 -16.54 -0.24 9.97
N ALA A 19 -15.20 -0.19 9.82
CA ALA A 19 -14.31 -0.23 10.98
C ALA A 19 -14.37 1.07 11.77
N THR A 20 -14.60 0.92 13.08
CA THR A 20 -14.65 2.02 14.06
C THR A 20 -13.26 2.38 14.60
N SER A 21 -12.23 1.61 14.24
CA SER A 21 -10.86 1.86 14.69
C SER A 21 -10.26 3.09 14.00
N THR A 22 -9.37 3.78 14.69
CA THR A 22 -8.65 4.96 14.17
C THR A 22 -7.32 4.57 13.50
N GLU A 23 -6.93 3.30 13.59
CA GLU A 23 -5.68 2.76 13.08
C GLU A 23 -5.94 1.98 11.79
N GLY A 24 -5.27 2.38 10.70
CA GLY A 24 -5.31 1.66 9.43
C GLY A 24 -4.54 0.34 9.53
N LEU A 25 -5.03 -0.71 8.86
CA LEU A 25 -4.39 -2.02 8.88
C LEU A 25 -3.26 -2.03 7.85
N PHE A 26 -2.05 -2.33 8.32
CA PHE A 26 -0.90 -2.53 7.44
C PHE A 26 -1.04 -3.85 6.69
N ILE A 27 -0.75 -3.86 5.39
CA ILE A 27 -0.67 -5.11 4.62
C ILE A 27 0.76 -5.62 4.73
N ALA A 28 0.96 -6.79 5.35
CA ALA A 28 2.28 -7.38 5.44
C ALA A 28 2.81 -7.85 4.07
N PHE A 29 4.15 -7.84 3.91
CA PHE A 29 4.86 -8.40 2.76
C PHE A 29 4.46 -7.83 1.38
N GLN A 30 4.19 -6.53 1.32
CA GLN A 30 4.00 -5.81 0.06
C GLN A 30 5.29 -5.87 -0.77
N THR A 31 5.16 -6.29 -2.03
CA THR A 31 6.26 -6.36 -2.99
C THR A 31 6.21 -5.20 -3.96
N GLU A 32 5.00 -4.91 -4.46
CA GLU A 32 4.76 -3.87 -5.46
C GLU A 32 3.47 -3.12 -5.18
N GLY A 33 3.49 -1.82 -5.49
CA GLY A 33 2.31 -0.98 -5.45
C GLY A 33 2.35 0.04 -6.58
N SER A 34 1.27 0.11 -7.34
CA SER A 34 1.09 1.06 -8.43
C SER A 34 -0.11 1.94 -8.16
N HIS A 35 -0.02 3.22 -8.50
CA HIS A 35 -1.14 4.15 -8.44
C HIS A 35 -1.28 4.88 -9.76
N THR A 36 -2.27 4.47 -10.53
CA THR A 36 -2.57 4.97 -11.86
C THR A 36 -3.63 6.06 -11.76
N LYS A 37 -3.35 7.25 -12.30
CA LYS A 37 -4.31 8.36 -12.39
C LYS A 37 -4.49 8.76 -13.85
N GLU A 38 -5.68 8.49 -14.37
CA GLU A 38 -6.04 8.76 -15.76
C GLU A 38 -7.06 9.89 -15.85
N GLN A 39 -6.96 10.65 -16.94
CA GLN A 39 -7.91 11.70 -17.24
C GLN A 39 -8.27 11.62 -18.71
N ASP A 40 -9.56 11.41 -18.97
CA ASP A 40 -10.09 11.52 -20.32
C ASP A 40 -10.03 12.97 -20.79
N THR A 41 -9.69 13.16 -22.05
CA THR A 41 -9.75 14.47 -22.72
C THR A 41 -10.86 14.45 -23.74
N LYS A 42 -11.81 15.37 -23.62
CA LYS A 42 -12.80 15.62 -24.67
C LYS A 42 -12.17 16.52 -25.71
N ASP A 43 -12.19 16.07 -26.95
CA ASP A 43 -11.60 16.79 -28.06
C ASP A 43 -12.66 17.01 -29.13
N GLU A 44 -13.00 18.28 -29.35
CA GLU A 44 -13.94 18.67 -30.39
C GLU A 44 -13.21 19.52 -31.43
N SER A 45 -13.08 18.97 -32.63
CA SER A 45 -12.49 19.67 -33.77
C SER A 45 -13.53 20.59 -34.40
N THR A 46 -13.42 21.89 -34.16
CA THR A 46 -14.27 22.90 -34.79
C THR A 46 -13.59 23.46 -36.05
N LYS A 47 -14.37 24.15 -36.90
CA LYS A 47 -13.82 24.85 -38.08
C LYS A 47 -12.87 26.00 -37.73
N SER A 48 -12.81 26.39 -36.46
CA SER A 48 -11.94 27.46 -35.95
C SER A 48 -10.76 26.95 -35.12
N GLY A 49 -10.61 25.62 -35.01
CA GLY A 49 -9.53 24.99 -34.25
C GLY A 49 -10.02 23.89 -33.30
N ARG A 50 -9.07 23.24 -32.66
CA ARG A 50 -9.28 22.17 -31.69
C ARG A 50 -9.70 22.75 -30.34
N ILE A 51 -10.86 22.35 -29.83
CA ILE A 51 -11.28 22.64 -28.45
C ILE A 51 -10.99 21.39 -27.62
N VAL A 52 -10.12 21.52 -26.62
CA VAL A 52 -9.81 20.44 -25.66
C VAL A 52 -10.45 20.78 -24.32
N GLY A 53 -11.27 19.86 -23.82
CA GLY A 53 -11.92 19.92 -22.52
C GLY A 53 -11.54 18.75 -21.63
N TYR A 54 -11.62 18.96 -20.31
CA TYR A 54 -11.40 17.90 -19.33
C TYR A 54 -12.60 16.96 -19.27
N GLY A 55 -12.35 15.65 -19.41
CA GLY A 55 -13.30 14.57 -19.21
C GLY A 55 -13.26 13.99 -17.79
N PRO A 56 -13.93 12.84 -17.55
CA PRO A 56 -13.89 12.15 -16.27
C PRO A 56 -12.46 11.76 -15.89
N LYS A 57 -12.23 11.62 -14.58
CA LYS A 57 -10.97 11.11 -14.03
C LYS A 57 -11.22 9.70 -13.52
N SER A 58 -10.28 8.81 -13.79
CA SER A 58 -10.23 7.45 -13.24
C SER A 58 -8.95 7.31 -12.44
N GLU A 59 -9.03 6.66 -11.29
CA GLU A 59 -7.86 6.34 -10.48
C GLU A 59 -7.95 4.87 -10.08
N SER A 60 -6.84 4.14 -10.20
CA SER A 60 -6.76 2.73 -9.81
C SER A 60 -5.46 2.49 -9.03
N ILE A 61 -5.55 1.66 -8.00
CA ILE A 61 -4.40 1.23 -7.21
C ILE A 61 -4.23 -0.27 -7.43
N GLU A 62 -3.03 -0.71 -7.77
CA GLU A 62 -2.70 -2.13 -7.89
C GLU A 62 -1.70 -2.48 -6.80
N LEU A 63 -1.94 -3.60 -6.12
CA LEU A 63 -1.08 -4.06 -5.01
C LEU A 63 -0.77 -5.54 -5.19
N THR A 64 0.49 -5.88 -4.96
CA THR A 64 0.96 -7.26 -4.89
C THR A 64 1.68 -7.49 -3.57
N TYR A 65 1.34 -8.60 -2.90
CA TYR A 65 1.89 -8.96 -1.60
C TYR A 65 1.93 -10.49 -1.40
N TYR A 66 2.82 -10.97 -0.52
CA TYR A 66 2.81 -12.38 -0.14
C TYR A 66 1.75 -12.66 0.93
N ALA A 67 1.02 -13.78 0.78
CA ALA A 67 0.01 -14.18 1.73
C ALA A 67 0.64 -14.50 3.10
N ALA A 68 0.13 -13.88 4.15
CA ALA A 68 0.49 -14.15 5.53
C ALA A 68 -0.59 -15.00 6.21
N VAL A 69 -0.18 -15.90 7.10
CA VAL A 69 -1.10 -16.83 7.79
C VAL A 69 -2.11 -16.11 8.70
N SER A 70 -1.76 -14.92 9.21
CA SER A 70 -2.62 -14.16 10.13
C SER A 70 -2.31 -12.67 10.05
N ASP A 71 -2.65 -12.03 8.92
CA ASP A 71 -2.55 -10.57 8.78
C ASP A 71 -3.95 -9.94 8.65
N PRO A 72 -4.39 -9.09 9.60
CA PRO A 72 -5.71 -8.47 9.56
C PRO A 72 -5.90 -7.57 8.34
N GLY A 73 -4.83 -6.96 7.81
CA GLY A 73 -4.90 -6.16 6.58
C GLY A 73 -5.30 -7.01 5.37
N GLN A 74 -4.66 -8.18 5.18
CA GLN A 74 -5.01 -9.10 4.11
C GLN A 74 -6.41 -9.70 4.27
N THR A 75 -6.79 -10.09 5.49
CA THR A 75 -8.14 -10.59 5.77
C THR A 75 -9.20 -9.53 5.45
N ALA A 76 -8.96 -8.25 5.77
CA ALA A 76 -9.89 -7.19 5.44
C ALA A 76 -10.10 -7.01 3.92
N ILE A 77 -9.08 -7.26 3.09
CA ILE A 77 -9.22 -7.24 1.63
C ILE A 77 -10.05 -8.44 1.17
N GLU A 78 -9.75 -9.64 1.66
CA GLU A 78 -10.52 -10.85 1.30
C GLU A 78 -11.99 -10.71 1.69
N ASP A 79 -12.27 -10.29 2.92
CA ASP A 79 -13.63 -10.07 3.41
C ASP A 79 -14.35 -8.98 2.62
N ALA A 80 -13.68 -7.89 2.26
CA ALA A 80 -14.32 -6.82 1.48
C ALA A 80 -14.63 -7.26 0.05
N TYR A 81 -13.80 -8.13 -0.55
CA TYR A 81 -14.10 -8.73 -1.84
C TYR A 81 -15.31 -9.66 -1.75
N ASP A 82 -15.33 -10.57 -0.76
CA ASP A 82 -16.41 -11.55 -0.59
C ASP A 82 -17.76 -10.89 -0.23
N ASN A 83 -17.74 -9.77 0.49
CA ASN A 83 -18.94 -9.04 0.90
C ASN A 83 -19.33 -7.89 -0.04
N GLU A 84 -18.61 -7.70 -1.16
CA GLU A 84 -18.80 -6.58 -2.09
C GLU A 84 -18.78 -5.20 -1.39
N GLU A 85 -17.91 -5.06 -0.39
CA GLU A 85 -17.79 -3.85 0.42
C GLU A 85 -16.75 -2.88 -0.14
N THR A 86 -16.93 -1.59 0.16
CA THR A 86 -15.92 -0.56 -0.13
C THR A 86 -14.87 -0.53 0.96
N VAL A 87 -13.61 -0.41 0.57
CA VAL A 87 -12.46 -0.25 1.47
C VAL A 87 -11.90 1.16 1.39
N GLN A 88 -11.30 1.57 2.49
CA GLN A 88 -10.50 2.77 2.59
C GLN A 88 -9.03 2.39 2.40
N VAL A 89 -8.33 3.10 1.53
CA VAL A 89 -6.92 2.85 1.22
C VAL A 89 -6.11 4.11 1.48
N TRP A 90 -4.99 3.94 2.19
CA TRP A 90 -4.00 4.99 2.38
C TRP A 90 -2.68 4.55 1.77
N LYS A 91 -2.14 5.39 0.92
CA LYS A 91 -0.76 5.31 0.42
C LYS A 91 0.08 6.28 1.25
N VAL A 92 1.08 5.77 1.97
CA VAL A 92 1.85 6.55 2.95
C VAL A 92 3.33 6.46 2.64
N ASN A 93 4.00 7.60 2.69
CA ASN A 93 5.45 7.67 2.60
C ASN A 93 6.07 7.68 4.00
N LEU A 94 6.88 6.67 4.30
CA LEU A 94 7.59 6.51 5.57
C LEU A 94 8.67 7.59 5.77
N ASN A 95 9.11 8.26 4.70
CA ASN A 95 10.00 9.41 4.84
C ASN A 95 9.24 10.60 5.44
N LYS A 96 9.82 11.20 6.48
CA LYS A 96 9.28 12.39 7.10
C LYS A 96 9.41 13.59 6.18
N ASN A 97 8.34 14.35 6.07
CA ASN A 97 8.34 15.62 5.38
C ASN A 97 8.96 16.72 6.27
N LYS A 98 9.02 17.96 5.76
CA LYS A 98 9.60 19.11 6.48
C LYS A 98 8.87 19.47 7.78
N ASN A 99 7.66 18.93 7.99
CA ASN A 99 6.83 19.15 9.18
C ASN A 99 6.89 17.97 10.16
N ASP A 100 7.86 17.05 10.01
CA ASP A 100 7.96 15.81 10.80
C ASP A 100 6.73 14.88 10.69
N LYS A 101 5.95 15.02 9.60
CA LYS A 101 4.76 14.21 9.28
C LYS A 101 5.03 13.30 8.08
N HIS A 102 4.17 12.31 7.86
CA HIS A 102 4.21 11.44 6.68
C HIS A 102 3.29 11.99 5.59
N ASP A 103 3.82 12.18 4.38
CA ASP A 103 2.99 12.50 3.23
C ASP A 103 2.13 11.27 2.89
N SER A 104 0.82 11.48 2.73
CA SER A 104 -0.13 10.41 2.49
C SER A 104 -1.17 10.77 1.43
N GLU A 105 -1.68 9.76 0.74
CA GLU A 105 -2.82 9.87 -0.16
C GLU A 105 -3.91 8.90 0.29
N TYR A 106 -5.12 9.42 0.47
CA TYR A 106 -6.28 8.68 0.95
C TYR A 106 -7.35 8.57 -0.14
N GLY A 107 -7.94 7.39 -0.29
CA GLY A 107 -9.05 7.16 -1.20
C GLY A 107 -10.01 6.08 -0.70
N HIS A 108 -11.20 6.04 -1.29
CA HIS A 108 -12.11 4.91 -1.19
C HIS A 108 -11.92 4.07 -2.43
N ALA A 109 -11.80 2.76 -2.29
CA ALA A 109 -11.67 1.84 -3.41
C ALA A 109 -12.59 0.64 -3.20
N ILE A 110 -12.98 0.02 -4.30
CA ILE A 110 -13.59 -1.31 -4.28
C ILE A 110 -12.54 -2.30 -4.77
N ILE A 111 -12.71 -3.57 -4.48
CA ILE A 111 -11.80 -4.61 -4.96
C ILE A 111 -12.39 -5.19 -6.23
N GLU A 112 -11.74 -4.95 -7.37
CA GLU A 112 -12.17 -5.47 -8.66
C GLU A 112 -11.74 -6.93 -8.84
N ASN A 113 -10.54 -7.25 -8.38
CA ASN A 113 -10.01 -8.60 -8.45
C ASN A 113 -9.15 -8.94 -7.22
N LEU A 114 -9.08 -10.24 -6.95
CA LEU A 114 -8.16 -10.82 -5.99
C LEU A 114 -7.66 -12.14 -6.56
N GLU A 115 -6.42 -12.15 -7.03
CA GLU A 115 -5.76 -13.32 -7.62
C GLU A 115 -4.76 -13.90 -6.62
N LYS A 116 -4.91 -15.18 -6.26
CA LYS A 116 -3.95 -15.90 -5.42
C LYS A 116 -3.17 -16.91 -6.27
N SER A 117 -1.87 -16.71 -6.41
CA SER A 117 -0.96 -17.62 -7.11
C SER A 117 -0.18 -18.46 -6.11
N ALA A 118 -0.36 -19.78 -6.19
CA ALA A 118 0.29 -20.76 -5.31
C ALA A 118 1.19 -21.70 -6.13
N PRO A 119 2.45 -21.32 -6.41
CA PRO A 119 3.38 -22.18 -7.14
C PRO A 119 3.79 -23.42 -6.33
N GLN A 120 4.23 -24.48 -7.02
CA GLN A 120 4.72 -25.71 -6.37
C GLN A 120 5.96 -25.45 -5.49
N ASP A 121 6.75 -24.44 -5.83
CA ASP A 121 7.94 -24.00 -5.11
C ASP A 121 7.87 -22.46 -5.00
N GLY A 122 7.76 -21.94 -3.77
CA GLY A 122 7.60 -20.52 -3.48
C GLY A 122 6.56 -20.19 -2.41
N PHE A 123 6.38 -18.90 -2.15
CA PHE A 123 5.31 -18.37 -1.30
C PHE A 123 4.05 -18.10 -2.12
N ILE A 124 2.89 -18.08 -1.46
CA ILE A 124 1.64 -17.68 -2.11
C ILE A 124 1.70 -16.18 -2.34
N GLU A 125 1.54 -15.75 -3.58
CA GLU A 125 1.46 -14.35 -3.97
C GLU A 125 0.00 -13.96 -4.21
N VAL A 126 -0.37 -12.78 -3.74
CA VAL A 126 -1.70 -12.21 -3.92
C VAL A 126 -1.57 -10.89 -4.67
N SER A 127 -2.30 -10.79 -5.78
CA SER A 127 -2.39 -9.57 -6.59
C SER A 127 -3.83 -9.07 -6.57
N THR A 128 -3.99 -7.76 -6.33
CA THR A 128 -5.30 -7.12 -6.25
C THR A 128 -5.32 -5.77 -6.96
N THR A 129 -6.42 -5.51 -7.65
CA THR A 129 -6.74 -4.24 -8.30
C THR A 129 -7.87 -3.56 -7.55
N LEU A 130 -7.60 -2.32 -7.15
CA LEU A 130 -8.44 -1.46 -6.32
C LEU A 130 -8.80 -0.19 -7.09
N PRO A 131 -9.83 -0.20 -7.96
CA PRO A 131 -10.33 1.02 -8.56
C PRO A 131 -10.86 1.98 -7.50
N VAL A 132 -10.36 3.21 -7.52
CA VAL A 132 -10.71 4.25 -6.57
C VAL A 132 -12.04 4.90 -6.95
N LEU A 133 -12.98 4.91 -6.00
CA LEU A 133 -14.22 5.65 -6.11
C LEU A 133 -13.95 7.15 -5.99
N GLY A 134 -14.03 7.84 -7.13
CA GLY A 134 -13.90 9.28 -7.21
C GLY A 134 -12.45 9.73 -7.37
N LYS A 135 -11.86 10.32 -6.33
CA LYS A 135 -10.50 10.90 -6.38
C LYS A 135 -9.79 10.72 -5.06
N THR A 136 -8.52 10.38 -5.10
CA THR A 136 -7.66 10.41 -3.92
C THR A 136 -7.44 11.84 -3.41
N ARG A 137 -7.29 11.98 -2.10
CA ARG A 137 -6.99 13.23 -1.40
C ARG A 137 -5.60 13.12 -0.79
N LYS A 138 -4.73 14.07 -1.13
CA LYS A 138 -3.43 14.21 -0.47
C LYS A 138 -3.64 14.78 0.94
N GLY A 139 -2.92 14.24 1.91
CA GLY A 139 -2.92 14.67 3.29
C GLY A 139 -1.58 14.40 3.95
N GLU A 140 -1.46 14.80 5.21
CA GLU A 140 -0.32 14.48 6.05
C GLU A 140 -0.83 13.62 7.21
N LEU A 141 -0.23 12.45 7.41
CA LEU A 141 -0.47 11.63 8.59
C LEU A 141 0.52 12.04 9.68
N ASP A 142 0.04 12.01 10.93
CA ASP A 142 0.91 12.14 12.08
C ASP A 142 1.94 10.99 12.10
N PRO A 143 3.15 11.22 12.66
CA PRO A 143 4.22 10.24 12.60
C PRO A 143 3.75 8.89 13.13
N LEU A 144 3.86 7.86 12.29
CA LEU A 144 3.55 6.50 12.69
C LEU A 144 4.49 6.09 13.84
N PRO A 145 4.06 5.22 14.76
CA PRO A 145 4.92 4.72 15.82
C PRO A 145 6.21 4.15 15.22
N GLN A 146 7.37 4.51 15.79
CA GLN A 146 8.67 4.04 15.27
C GLN A 146 8.77 2.52 15.27
N GLU A 147 8.12 1.84 16.23
CA GLU A 147 8.05 0.38 16.26
C GLU A 147 7.36 -0.21 15.03
N LEU A 148 6.32 0.43 14.50
CA LEU A 148 5.64 0.01 13.27
C LEU A 148 6.53 0.23 12.05
N ILE A 149 7.23 1.36 11.99
CA ILE A 149 8.17 1.66 10.89
C ILE A 149 9.34 0.66 10.91
N ASP A 150 9.86 0.34 12.09
CA ASP A 150 10.92 -0.64 12.28
C ASP A 150 10.43 -2.06 11.97
N GLU A 151 9.18 -2.41 12.29
CA GLU A 151 8.61 -3.70 11.91
C GLU A 151 8.42 -3.83 10.39
N ILE A 152 7.91 -2.78 9.74
CA ILE A 152 7.79 -2.70 8.28
C ILE A 152 9.17 -2.90 7.63
N ARG A 153 10.21 -2.20 8.13
CA ARG A 153 11.59 -2.28 7.62
C ARG A 153 12.32 -3.57 8.00
N SER A 154 12.06 -4.13 9.19
CA SER A 154 12.74 -5.31 9.73
C SER A 154 12.15 -6.63 9.24
N SER A 155 10.94 -6.63 8.65
CA SER A 155 10.35 -7.83 8.04
C SER A 155 11.24 -8.45 6.94
N ALA A 156 12.16 -7.67 6.35
CA ALA A 156 13.11 -8.12 5.33
C ALA A 156 14.48 -8.60 5.84
N GLY A 157 14.82 -8.51 7.12
CA GLY A 157 16.06 -9.12 7.65
C GLY A 157 16.75 -8.40 8.79
N ALA A 158 17.11 -9.19 9.80
CA ALA A 158 17.88 -8.89 11.01
C ALA A 158 17.22 -7.89 11.99
N LYS A 159 16.59 -8.45 13.04
CA LYS A 159 15.92 -7.72 14.12
C LYS A 159 16.87 -6.94 15.05
N GLU A 160 18.19 -7.16 14.98
CA GLU A 160 19.18 -6.48 15.81
C GLU A 160 20.55 -6.41 15.11
N PHE A 161 21.35 -5.38 15.42
CA PHE A 161 22.78 -5.35 15.08
C PHE A 161 23.49 -6.46 15.87
N MET A 162 23.75 -7.58 15.20
CA MET A 162 24.55 -8.66 15.78
C MET A 162 26.04 -8.38 15.55
N GLN A 163 26.80 -8.22 16.63
CA GLN A 163 28.25 -8.15 16.53
C GLN A 163 28.80 -9.53 16.14
N PHE A 164 29.76 -9.58 15.20
CA PHE A 164 30.33 -10.82 14.67
C PHE A 164 30.68 -11.83 15.79
N GLY A 165 30.09 -13.02 15.75
CA GLY A 165 30.44 -14.15 16.64
C GLY A 165 29.33 -14.70 17.55
N GLU A 166 28.10 -14.18 17.51
CA GLU A 166 27.05 -14.57 18.46
C GLU A 166 26.41 -15.96 18.22
N ASN A 167 26.60 -16.58 17.05
CA ASN A 167 26.12 -17.94 16.80
C ASN A 167 26.96 -19.03 17.49
N ALA A 168 28.15 -18.73 18.01
CA ALA A 168 29.03 -19.72 18.63
C ALA A 168 28.79 -19.90 20.15
N LYS A 169 27.93 -19.10 20.79
CA LYS A 169 27.69 -19.17 22.25
C LYS A 169 26.40 -19.90 22.66
N LYS A 170 25.49 -20.22 21.73
CA LYS A 170 24.27 -21.00 22.04
C LYS A 170 24.39 -22.51 21.79
N THR A 171 25.56 -22.99 21.39
CA THR A 171 25.85 -24.43 21.22
C THR A 171 27.06 -24.85 22.06
N THR A 172 26.96 -24.76 23.39
CA THR A 172 27.82 -25.52 24.31
C THR A 172 27.18 -25.48 25.71
N THR A 173 26.27 -26.41 26.01
CA THR A 173 26.54 -27.65 26.80
C THR A 173 26.15 -27.46 28.27
N PRO A 174 25.76 -28.50 29.04
CA PRO A 174 25.09 -29.77 28.73
C PRO A 174 23.65 -29.84 29.29
#